data_AF-A0A6S7IQD2-F1
#
_entry.id   AF-A0A6S7IQD2-F1
#
_cell.length_a   1.000
_cell.length_b   1.000
_cell.length_c   1.000
_cell.angle_alpha   90.00
_cell.angle_beta   90.00
_cell.angle_gamma   90.00
#
_symmetry.space_group_name_H-M   'P 1'
#
loop_
_entity.id
_entity.type
_entity.pdbx_description
1 polymer ?
#
loop_
_entity_poly.entity_id
_entity_poly.type
_entity_poly.pdbx_seq_one_letter_code
_entity_poly.pdbx_strand_id
1 'polypeptide(L)'
;MYLRLQKYDVKIPYRKGSQLFIADTLSRAYLSETQVDHNAGNKFCAQLEETNLVADLPISNERLNELRLATAADLVLQKVREYVEKGWLTSKQYPPPDVVPYYSHQSEISYQNGLLFKSGRIVVPQTLRDDMTKRLRSFHLGVEGCLKSAREILYWPKLSSQVKELVSKCSVCNTYQPKQCKEPLLSHDLPALHWSKMGVVLFIYENKN
;
A
#
# COMPACT_ATOMS: atom_id res chain seq x y z
N MET A 1 7.79 -5.71 -15.77
CA MET A 1 6.33 -5.98 -15.87
C MET A 1 6.17 -7.28 -16.65
N TYR A 2 5.98 -8.41 -15.96
CA TYR A 2 5.77 -9.71 -16.62
C TYR A 2 4.29 -9.84 -16.97
N LEU A 3 3.95 -9.69 -18.25
CA LEU A 3 2.63 -10.02 -18.77
C LEU A 3 2.48 -11.54 -18.78
N ARG A 4 1.76 -12.09 -17.80
CA ARG A 4 1.44 -13.52 -17.69
C ARG A 4 0.15 -13.77 -18.47
N LEU A 5 0.26 -14.18 -19.74
CA LEU A 5 -0.88 -14.59 -20.57
C LEU A 5 -1.30 -16.02 -20.15
N GLN A 6 -2.06 -16.15 -19.07
CA GLN A 6 -2.36 -17.42 -18.38
C GLN A 6 -3.69 -18.08 -18.78
N LYS A 7 -4.04 -18.11 -20.07
CA LYS A 7 -5.25 -18.83 -20.52
C LYS A 7 -5.05 -19.79 -21.68
N TYR A 8 -3.94 -19.68 -22.42
CA TYR A 8 -3.70 -20.46 -23.63
C TYR A 8 -2.26 -20.93 -23.69
N ASP A 9 -2.06 -22.19 -24.08
CA ASP A 9 -0.75 -22.71 -24.47
C ASP A 9 -0.45 -22.22 -25.90
N VAL A 10 0.14 -21.02 -26.00
CA VAL A 10 0.38 -20.38 -27.29
C VAL A 10 1.72 -20.85 -27.84
N LYS A 11 1.65 -21.63 -28.92
CA LYS A 11 2.83 -21.88 -29.77
C LYS A 11 3.03 -20.67 -30.68
N ILE A 12 4.15 -19.97 -30.51
CA ILE A 12 4.52 -18.80 -31.32
C ILE A 12 5.58 -19.23 -32.35
N PRO A 13 5.17 -19.68 -33.56
CA PRO A 13 6.13 -19.93 -34.63
C PRO A 13 6.62 -18.61 -35.22
N TYR A 14 7.93 -18.47 -35.38
CA TYR A 14 8.50 -17.33 -36.11
C TYR A 14 8.09 -17.38 -37.59
N ARG A 15 7.61 -16.25 -38.12
CA ARG A 15 7.31 -16.05 -39.54
C ARG A 15 8.05 -14.80 -40.03
N LYS A 16 8.71 -14.91 -41.19
CA LYS A 16 9.43 -13.79 -41.80
C LYS A 16 8.45 -12.71 -42.25
N GLY A 17 8.75 -11.43 -42.00
CA GLY A 17 7.84 -10.30 -42.26
C GLY A 17 7.30 -10.21 -43.69
N SER A 18 8.06 -10.66 -44.70
CA SER A 18 7.60 -10.72 -46.10
C SER A 18 6.45 -11.72 -46.35
N GLN A 19 6.14 -12.58 -45.39
CA GLN A 19 5.04 -13.56 -45.43
C GLN A 19 3.86 -13.14 -44.53
N LEU A 20 3.97 -12.01 -43.82
CA LEU A 20 2.91 -11.44 -42.99
C LEU A 20 2.08 -10.47 -43.85
N PHE A 21 1.19 -11.02 -44.67
CA PHE A 21 0.38 -10.24 -45.61
C PHE A 21 -0.66 -9.34 -44.93
N ILE A 22 -1.11 -9.70 -43.72
CA ILE A 22 -2.09 -8.95 -42.92
C ILE A 22 -1.73 -9.08 -41.44
N ALA A 23 -1.50 -7.97 -40.75
CA ALA A 23 -0.92 -7.95 -39.40
C ALA A 23 -1.92 -8.24 -38.27
N ASP A 24 -3.25 -8.12 -38.50
CA ASP A 24 -4.25 -8.15 -37.44
C ASP A 24 -5.59 -8.76 -37.89
N THR A 25 -5.64 -10.09 -38.02
CA THR A 25 -6.92 -10.83 -38.19
C THR A 25 -7.20 -11.80 -37.04
N LEU A 26 -6.18 -12.19 -36.28
CA LEU A 26 -6.30 -13.21 -35.23
C LEU A 26 -6.85 -12.68 -33.91
N SER A 27 -6.82 -11.36 -33.67
CA SER A 27 -7.41 -10.78 -32.46
C SER A 27 -8.94 -10.82 -32.46
N ARG A 28 -9.57 -11.00 -33.63
CA ARG A 28 -11.03 -10.92 -33.84
C ARG A 28 -11.67 -12.15 -34.46
N ALA A 29 -10.89 -13.14 -34.89
CA ALA A 29 -11.41 -14.41 -35.39
C ALA A 29 -11.70 -15.36 -34.22
N TYR A 30 -12.96 -15.39 -33.78
CA TYR A 30 -13.39 -16.41 -32.81
C TYR A 30 -13.43 -17.79 -33.49
N LEU A 31 -13.01 -18.84 -32.78
CA LEU A 31 -13.11 -20.21 -33.28
C LEU A 31 -14.54 -20.73 -33.08
N SER A 32 -15.13 -21.33 -34.11
CA SER A 32 -16.48 -21.91 -34.05
C SER A 32 -16.57 -23.11 -33.09
N GLU A 33 -15.46 -23.83 -32.91
CA GLU A 33 -15.32 -24.93 -31.94
C GLU A 33 -14.42 -24.48 -30.80
N THR A 34 -14.94 -23.63 -29.94
CA THR A 34 -14.43 -23.62 -28.57
C THR A 34 -15.30 -24.62 -27.84
N GLN A 35 -14.85 -25.87 -27.71
CA GLN A 35 -15.35 -26.68 -26.61
C GLN A 35 -14.99 -25.92 -25.34
N VAL A 36 -15.94 -25.13 -24.85
CA VAL A 36 -15.83 -24.49 -23.56
C VAL A 36 -15.83 -25.67 -22.59
N ASP A 37 -14.64 -26.15 -22.28
CA ASP A 37 -14.47 -27.02 -21.14
C ASP A 37 -14.93 -26.16 -19.95
N HIS A 38 -16.18 -26.36 -19.53
CA HIS A 38 -16.77 -25.62 -18.41
C HIS A 38 -15.91 -25.76 -17.15
N ASN A 39 -15.07 -26.80 -17.09
CA ASN A 39 -14.05 -26.98 -16.07
C ASN A 39 -12.80 -26.09 -16.25
N ALA A 40 -12.43 -25.65 -17.45
CA ALA A 40 -11.31 -24.74 -17.66
C ALA A 40 -11.63 -23.30 -17.22
N GLY A 41 -12.88 -22.86 -17.41
CA GLY A 41 -13.40 -21.62 -16.81
C GLY A 41 -13.37 -21.68 -15.27
N ASN A 42 -13.83 -22.80 -14.70
CA ASN A 42 -13.79 -23.04 -13.26
C ASN A 42 -12.37 -23.15 -12.72
N LYS A 43 -11.41 -23.74 -13.45
CA LYS A 43 -9.99 -23.79 -13.04
C LYS A 43 -9.35 -22.41 -12.98
N PHE A 44 -9.65 -21.51 -13.91
CA PHE A 44 -9.12 -20.14 -13.87
C PHE A 44 -9.80 -19.28 -12.80
N CYS A 45 -11.12 -19.41 -12.62
CA CYS A 45 -11.82 -18.77 -11.50
C CYS A 45 -11.29 -19.30 -10.16
N ALA A 46 -11.10 -20.61 -10.02
CA ALA A 46 -10.48 -21.22 -8.84
C ALA A 46 -9.02 -20.74 -8.65
N GLN A 47 -8.24 -20.60 -9.73
CA GLN A 47 -6.85 -20.12 -9.65
C GLN A 47 -6.74 -18.61 -9.37
N LEU A 48 -7.75 -17.81 -9.70
CA LEU A 48 -7.90 -16.41 -9.26
C LEU A 48 -8.37 -16.32 -7.81
N GLU A 49 -9.27 -17.22 -7.39
CA GLU A 49 -9.73 -17.38 -6.01
C GLU A 49 -8.59 -17.88 -5.08
N GLU A 50 -7.61 -18.59 -5.63
CA GLU A 50 -6.38 -19.06 -4.96
C GLU A 50 -5.24 -18.01 -4.96
N THR A 51 -5.54 -16.72 -4.94
CA THR A 51 -4.51 -15.76 -4.48
C THR A 51 -4.28 -16.01 -2.99
N ASN A 52 -3.20 -16.73 -2.67
CA ASN A 52 -2.81 -16.98 -1.30
C ASN A 52 -2.20 -15.71 -0.73
N LEU A 53 -3.05 -14.80 -0.25
CA LEU A 53 -2.65 -13.51 0.30
C LEU A 53 -1.64 -13.67 1.43
N VAL A 54 -1.65 -14.82 2.11
CA VAL A 54 -0.67 -15.12 3.17
C VAL A 54 0.71 -15.48 2.62
N ALA A 55 0.79 -16.20 1.50
CA ALA A 55 2.07 -16.61 0.91
C ALA A 55 2.85 -15.44 0.30
N ASP A 56 2.15 -14.40 -0.16
CA ASP A 56 2.75 -13.22 -0.78
C ASP A 56 3.23 -12.18 0.26
N LEU A 57 2.95 -12.37 1.55
CA LEU A 57 3.38 -11.45 2.60
C LEU A 57 4.86 -11.65 2.96
N PRO A 58 5.69 -10.59 2.98
CA PRO A 58 7.07 -10.66 3.44
C PRO A 58 7.14 -10.66 4.98
N ILE A 59 6.52 -11.65 5.64
CA ILE A 59 6.44 -11.76 7.10
C ILE A 59 6.95 -13.15 7.52
N SER A 60 7.70 -13.22 8.63
CA SER A 60 8.14 -14.51 9.18
C SER A 60 6.96 -15.36 9.67
N ASN A 61 7.10 -16.69 9.57
CA ASN A 61 6.05 -17.61 10.01
C ASN A 61 5.68 -17.44 11.49
N GLU A 62 6.66 -17.10 12.34
CA GLU A 62 6.44 -16.80 13.76
C GLU A 62 5.51 -15.60 13.96
N ARG A 63 5.76 -14.50 13.25
CA ARG A 63 4.93 -13.30 13.33
C ARG A 63 3.54 -13.50 12.74
N LEU A 64 3.42 -14.32 11.69
CA LEU A 64 2.12 -14.74 11.18
C LEU A 64 1.34 -15.53 12.24
N ASN A 65 1.99 -16.42 12.98
CA ASN A 65 1.34 -17.16 14.07
C ASN A 65 0.87 -16.24 15.20
N GLU A 66 1.69 -15.27 15.61
CA GLU A 66 1.29 -14.25 16.59
C GLU A 66 0.07 -13.45 16.12
N LEU A 67 0.05 -13.03 14.84
CA LEU A 67 -1.09 -12.33 14.25
C LEU A 67 -2.35 -13.20 14.26
N ARG A 68 -2.25 -14.50 13.94
CA ARG A 68 -3.38 -15.44 13.99
C ARG A 68 -3.92 -15.57 15.41
N LEU A 69 -3.06 -15.76 16.40
CA LEU A 69 -3.45 -15.88 17.80
C LEU A 69 -4.10 -14.60 18.31
N ALA A 70 -3.53 -13.44 18.01
CA ALA A 70 -4.08 -12.16 18.40
C ALA A 70 -5.42 -11.86 17.69
N THR A 71 -5.55 -12.23 16.40
CA THR A 71 -6.81 -12.11 15.64
C THR A 71 -7.87 -13.03 16.23
N ALA A 72 -7.50 -14.26 16.63
CA ALA A 72 -8.39 -15.20 17.29
C ALA A 72 -8.78 -14.77 18.71
N ALA A 73 -8.02 -13.90 19.38
CA ALA A 73 -8.36 -13.38 20.70
C ALA A 73 -9.18 -12.06 20.65
N ASP A 74 -9.18 -11.36 19.51
CA ASP A 74 -9.85 -10.06 19.35
C ASP A 74 -11.37 -10.24 19.11
N LEU A 75 -12.16 -9.87 20.12
CA LEU A 75 -13.62 -10.01 20.12
C LEU A 75 -14.30 -9.27 18.95
N VAL A 76 -13.73 -8.14 18.49
CA VAL A 76 -14.31 -7.37 17.38
C VAL A 76 -14.03 -8.10 16.08
N LEU A 77 -12.79 -8.56 15.88
CA LEU A 77 -12.41 -9.29 14.67
C LEU A 77 -13.09 -10.66 14.57
N GLN A 78 -13.35 -11.34 15.69
CA GLN A 78 -14.18 -12.55 15.71
C GLN A 78 -15.58 -12.29 15.15
N LYS A 79 -16.25 -11.22 15.59
CA LYS A 79 -17.57 -10.83 15.07
C LYS A 79 -17.51 -10.51 13.58
N VAL A 80 -16.48 -9.76 13.16
CA VAL A 80 -16.27 -9.45 11.73
C VAL A 80 -16.09 -10.73 10.93
N ARG A 81 -15.27 -11.68 11.40
CA ARG A 81 -15.10 -12.99 10.76
C ARG A 81 -16.44 -13.72 10.60
N GLU A 82 -17.26 -13.75 11.66
CA GLU A 82 -18.58 -14.39 11.58
C GLU A 82 -19.47 -13.77 10.51
N TYR A 83 -19.46 -12.44 10.36
CA TYR A 83 -20.18 -11.76 9.28
C TYR A 83 -19.60 -12.03 7.89
N VAL A 84 -18.27 -12.18 7.77
CA VAL A 84 -17.64 -12.57 6.50
C VAL A 84 -18.05 -13.98 6.09
N GLU A 85 -18.09 -14.93 7.03
CA GLU A 85 -18.42 -16.33 6.75
C GLU A 85 -19.93 -16.58 6.57
N LYS A 86 -20.78 -15.99 7.41
CA LYS A 86 -22.24 -16.20 7.38
C LYS A 86 -22.98 -15.20 6.47
N GLY A 87 -22.26 -14.19 5.99
CA GLY A 87 -22.84 -13.07 5.25
C GLY A 87 -23.17 -11.89 6.17
N TRP A 88 -23.04 -10.70 5.59
CA TRP A 88 -23.36 -9.44 6.25
C TRP A 88 -24.88 -9.22 6.31
N LEU A 89 -25.33 -8.45 7.31
CA LEU A 89 -26.75 -8.17 7.56
C LEU A 89 -27.44 -7.59 6.32
N THR A 90 -28.50 -8.26 5.83
CA THR A 90 -29.07 -8.00 4.49
C THR A 90 -30.18 -6.95 4.46
N SER A 91 -30.78 -6.53 5.58
CA SER A 91 -31.66 -5.33 5.61
C SER A 91 -32.10 -4.92 7.02
N LYS A 92 -32.15 -3.60 7.28
CA LYS A 92 -32.67 -2.90 8.47
C LYS A 92 -32.01 -3.13 9.84
N GLN A 93 -31.11 -4.09 9.99
CA GLN A 93 -30.35 -4.27 11.24
C GLN A 93 -29.02 -3.52 11.18
N TYR A 94 -28.79 -2.61 12.12
CA TYR A 94 -27.50 -1.95 12.28
C TYR A 94 -26.50 -2.91 12.93
N PRO A 95 -25.28 -3.04 12.40
CA PRO A 95 -24.24 -3.82 13.07
C PRO A 95 -23.88 -3.18 14.42
N PRO A 96 -23.31 -3.97 15.36
CA PRO A 96 -22.79 -3.43 16.62
C PRO A 96 -21.82 -2.27 16.37
N PRO A 97 -21.75 -1.25 17.26
CA PRO A 97 -20.93 -0.05 17.06
C PRO A 97 -19.46 -0.33 16.70
N ASP A 98 -18.89 -1.39 17.28
CA ASP A 98 -17.49 -1.78 17.05
C ASP A 98 -17.24 -2.35 15.64
N VAL A 99 -18.29 -2.91 15.01
CA VAL A 99 -18.24 -3.54 13.69
C VAL A 99 -18.61 -2.57 12.57
N VAL A 100 -19.33 -1.48 12.88
CA VAL A 100 -19.71 -0.42 11.93
C VAL A 100 -18.55 0.03 11.02
N PRO A 101 -17.32 0.27 11.51
CA PRO A 101 -16.21 0.70 10.65
C PRO A 101 -15.82 -0.32 9.56
N TYR A 102 -16.08 -1.60 9.80
CA TYR A 102 -15.80 -2.69 8.88
C TYR A 102 -16.97 -2.92 7.92
N TYR A 103 -18.20 -2.65 8.34
CA TYR A 103 -19.41 -2.79 7.53
C TYR A 103 -19.36 -1.96 6.24
N SER A 104 -18.85 -0.72 6.31
CA SER A 104 -18.68 0.13 5.12
C SER A 104 -17.77 -0.47 4.05
N HIS A 105 -16.92 -1.42 4.43
CA HIS A 105 -15.96 -2.09 3.54
C HIS A 105 -16.26 -3.59 3.40
N GLN A 106 -17.47 -4.03 3.69
CA GLN A 106 -17.86 -5.45 3.74
C GLN A 106 -17.48 -6.26 2.49
N SER A 107 -17.61 -5.67 1.29
CA SER A 107 -17.28 -6.32 0.02
C SER A 107 -15.78 -6.45 -0.23
N GLU A 108 -14.97 -5.70 0.48
CA GLU A 108 -13.51 -5.70 0.37
C GLU A 108 -12.83 -6.57 1.42
N ILE A 109 -13.60 -7.07 2.41
CA ILE A 109 -13.06 -7.84 3.53
C ILE A 109 -13.18 -9.33 3.23
N SER A 110 -12.07 -10.05 3.33
CA SER A 110 -11.99 -11.50 3.18
C SER A 110 -11.32 -12.13 4.40
N TYR A 111 -11.58 -13.42 4.63
CA TYR A 111 -10.96 -14.22 5.68
C TYR A 111 -10.20 -15.38 5.05
N GLN A 112 -8.92 -15.53 5.38
CA GLN A 112 -8.06 -16.57 4.84
C GLN A 112 -6.99 -16.98 5.88
N ASN A 113 -6.77 -18.29 6.07
CA ASN A 113 -5.70 -18.85 6.91
C ASN A 113 -5.60 -18.24 8.33
N GLY A 114 -6.75 -17.96 8.95
CA GLY A 114 -6.82 -17.39 10.32
C GLY A 114 -6.63 -15.88 10.40
N LEU A 115 -6.59 -15.18 9.26
CA LEU A 115 -6.39 -13.73 9.19
C LEU A 115 -7.50 -13.07 8.37
N LEU A 116 -7.84 -11.84 8.75
CA LEU A 116 -8.73 -10.98 7.99
C LEU A 116 -7.91 -10.08 7.08
N PHE A 117 -8.39 -9.88 5.87
CA PHE A 117 -7.80 -9.01 4.86
C PHE A 117 -8.81 -7.98 4.38
N LYS A 118 -8.35 -6.77 4.07
CA LYS A 118 -9.12 -5.76 3.33
C LYS A 118 -8.39 -5.41 2.04
N SER A 119 -8.95 -5.78 0.89
CA SER A 119 -8.33 -5.56 -0.43
C SER A 119 -6.86 -6.01 -0.48
N GLY A 120 -6.55 -7.17 0.11
CA GLY A 120 -5.18 -7.72 0.19
C GLY A 120 -4.32 -7.22 1.35
N ARG A 121 -4.82 -6.32 2.22
CA ARG A 121 -4.08 -5.78 3.38
C ARG A 121 -4.51 -6.46 4.66
N ILE A 122 -3.57 -6.76 5.56
CA ILE A 122 -3.87 -7.45 6.82
C ILE A 122 -4.67 -6.54 7.74
N VAL A 123 -5.80 -7.03 8.26
CA VAL A 123 -6.55 -6.36 9.32
C VAL A 123 -5.88 -6.65 10.66
N VAL A 124 -5.34 -5.61 11.31
CA VAL A 124 -4.51 -5.78 12.52
C VAL A 124 -5.38 -5.76 13.80
N PRO A 125 -5.26 -6.78 14.69
CA PRO A 125 -5.97 -6.83 15.96
C PRO A 125 -5.50 -5.73 16.91
N GLN A 126 -6.39 -5.28 17.80
CA GLN A 126 -6.16 -4.10 18.65
C GLN A 126 -4.86 -4.19 19.46
N THR A 127 -4.53 -5.38 19.98
CA THR A 127 -3.34 -5.63 20.81
C THR A 127 -2.02 -5.41 20.07
N LEU A 128 -1.98 -5.61 18.76
CA LEU A 128 -0.77 -5.50 17.94
C LEU A 128 -0.62 -4.13 17.26
N ARG A 129 -1.64 -3.28 17.27
CA ARG A 129 -1.61 -1.97 16.59
C ARG A 129 -0.47 -1.09 17.09
N ASP A 130 -0.21 -1.08 18.39
CA ASP A 130 0.87 -0.26 18.96
C ASP A 130 2.27 -0.74 18.54
N ASP A 131 2.50 -2.06 18.52
CA ASP A 131 3.76 -2.63 18.04
C ASP A 131 3.98 -2.32 16.55
N MET A 132 2.95 -2.53 15.73
CA MET A 132 3.01 -2.24 14.29
C MET A 132 3.27 -0.76 14.02
N THR A 133 2.62 0.14 14.76
CA THR A 133 2.80 1.58 14.59
C THR A 133 4.20 2.03 15.04
N LYS A 134 4.76 1.43 16.10
CA LYS A 134 6.15 1.69 16.51
C LYS A 134 7.17 1.24 15.46
N ARG A 135 6.95 0.08 14.83
CA ARG A 135 7.78 -0.42 13.71
C ARG A 135 7.70 0.46 12.47
N LEU A 136 6.51 0.97 12.13
CA LEU A 136 6.38 1.91 11.02
C LEU A 136 7.22 3.17 11.25
N ARG A 137 7.24 3.68 12.50
CA ARG A 137 8.01 4.87 12.87
C ARG A 137 9.52 4.63 12.89
N SER A 138 10.02 3.42 13.16
CA SER A 138 11.47 3.20 13.34
C SER A 138 12.31 3.56 12.12
N PHE A 139 11.70 3.61 10.93
CA PHE A 139 12.37 4.03 9.69
C PHE A 139 12.46 5.56 9.52
N HIS A 140 11.82 6.35 10.39
CA HIS A 140 11.84 7.81 10.37
C HIS A 140 11.54 8.47 9.01
N LEU A 141 10.71 7.82 8.17
CA LEU A 141 10.38 8.25 6.80
C LEU A 141 9.50 9.52 6.70
N GLY A 142 9.27 10.20 7.83
CA GLY A 142 8.25 11.24 7.94
C GLY A 142 6.82 10.68 7.87
N VAL A 143 5.84 11.59 7.96
CA VAL A 143 4.42 11.23 8.08
C VAL A 143 3.92 10.49 6.84
N GLU A 144 4.12 11.06 5.66
CA GLU A 144 3.59 10.50 4.41
C GLU A 144 4.29 9.19 4.03
N GLY A 145 5.59 9.07 4.29
CA GLY A 145 6.33 7.82 4.09
C GLY A 145 5.78 6.68 4.96
N CYS A 146 5.61 6.93 6.27
CA CYS A 146 5.03 5.95 7.18
C CYS A 146 3.59 5.57 6.79
N LEU A 147 2.77 6.54 6.38
CA LEU A 147 1.39 6.30 5.94
C LEU A 147 1.33 5.47 4.67
N LYS A 148 2.22 5.74 3.69
CA LYS A 148 2.28 4.98 2.45
C LYS A 148 2.59 3.52 2.73
N SER A 149 3.66 3.23 3.47
CA SER A 149 4.04 1.87 3.83
C SER A 149 2.96 1.16 4.65
N ALA A 150 2.35 1.86 5.61
CA ALA A 150 1.26 1.29 6.40
C ALA A 150 0.06 0.90 5.54
N ARG A 151 -0.35 1.77 4.61
CA ARG A 151 -1.51 1.53 3.73
C ARG A 151 -1.25 0.45 2.68
N GLU A 152 -0.01 0.12 2.36
CA GLU A 152 0.29 -0.96 1.42
C GLU A 152 0.04 -2.35 2.03
N ILE A 153 0.31 -2.52 3.34
CA ILE A 153 0.35 -3.86 3.96
C ILE A 153 -0.73 -4.03 5.04
N LEU A 154 -1.10 -2.96 5.76
CA LEU A 154 -1.90 -3.03 6.98
C LEU A 154 -3.21 -2.24 6.86
N TYR A 155 -4.19 -2.64 7.66
CA TYR A 155 -5.46 -1.95 7.81
C TYR A 155 -6.03 -2.07 9.23
N TRP A 156 -6.54 -0.96 9.74
CA TRP A 156 -7.50 -0.92 10.84
C TRP A 156 -8.20 0.44 10.84
N PRO A 157 -9.38 0.57 11.49
CA PRO A 157 -10.06 1.85 11.62
C PRO A 157 -9.17 2.90 12.29
N LYS A 158 -9.09 4.10 11.71
CA LYS A 158 -8.25 5.22 12.19
C LYS A 158 -6.72 4.99 12.10
N LEU A 159 -6.25 4.02 11.31
CA LEU A 159 -4.82 3.80 11.01
C LEU A 159 -4.09 5.12 10.68
N SER A 160 -4.62 5.89 9.72
CA SER A 160 -3.96 7.11 9.26
C SER A 160 -3.81 8.15 10.37
N SER A 161 -4.82 8.28 11.24
CA SER A 161 -4.79 9.24 12.35
C SER A 161 -3.77 8.83 13.42
N GLN A 162 -3.73 7.54 13.78
CA GLN A 162 -2.79 7.01 14.78
C GLN A 162 -1.34 7.10 14.32
N VAL A 163 -1.06 6.77 13.05
CA VAL A 163 0.29 6.91 12.49
C VAL A 163 0.72 8.38 12.45
N LYS A 164 -0.16 9.30 12.03
CA LYS A 164 0.13 10.74 12.03
C LYS A 164 0.48 11.25 13.41
N GLU A 165 -0.31 10.89 14.42
CA GLU A 165 -0.08 11.31 15.81
C GLU A 165 1.24 10.77 16.36
N LEU A 166 1.56 9.51 16.07
CA LEU A 166 2.78 8.88 16.56
C LEU A 166 4.04 9.46 15.90
N VAL A 167 3.97 9.80 14.61
CA VAL A 167 5.09 10.42 13.89
C VAL A 167 5.25 11.90 14.26
N SER A 168 4.16 12.65 14.48
CA SER A 168 4.24 14.06 14.88
C SER A 168 4.84 14.25 16.28
N LYS A 169 4.67 13.27 17.18
CA LYS A 169 5.30 13.24 18.51
C LYS A 169 6.75 12.74 18.50
N CYS A 170 7.30 12.37 17.34
CA CYS A 170 8.65 11.81 17.24
C CYS A 170 9.73 12.91 17.18
N SER A 171 10.61 12.95 18.17
CA SER A 171 11.72 13.93 18.25
C SER A 171 12.66 13.87 17.05
N VAL A 172 13.04 12.66 16.63
CA VAL A 172 13.94 12.45 15.48
C VAL A 172 13.28 12.96 14.21
N CYS A 173 12.03 12.57 13.93
CA CYS A 173 11.32 13.03 12.74
C CYS A 173 11.18 14.56 12.74
N ASN A 174 10.85 15.18 13.87
CA ASN A 174 10.71 16.63 13.98
C ASN A 174 12.03 17.38 13.79
N THR A 175 13.17 16.78 14.14
CA THR A 175 14.50 17.39 13.99
C THR A 175 14.89 17.54 12.51
N TYR A 176 14.50 16.57 11.67
CA TYR A 176 14.82 16.53 10.24
C TYR A 176 13.66 16.98 9.34
N GLN A 177 12.58 17.55 9.90
CA GLN A 177 11.51 18.10 9.08
C GLN A 177 12.02 19.29 8.24
N PRO A 178 11.46 19.49 7.03
CA PRO A 178 11.75 20.67 6.23
C PRO A 178 11.49 21.92 7.08
N LYS A 179 12.53 22.71 7.31
CA LYS A 179 12.39 24.00 7.97
C LYS A 179 11.67 24.97 7.05
N GLN A 180 11.05 26.00 7.65
CA GLN A 180 10.54 27.16 6.94
C GLN A 180 11.57 27.61 5.88
N CYS A 181 11.09 28.00 4.70
CA CYS A 181 11.96 28.59 3.68
C CYS A 181 12.75 29.73 4.32
N LYS A 182 14.04 29.85 3.98
CA LYS A 182 14.82 31.02 4.40
C LYS A 182 14.07 32.27 3.96
N GLU A 183 14.03 33.29 4.83
CA GLU A 183 13.44 34.56 4.45
C GLU A 183 14.10 35.05 3.14
N PRO A 184 13.32 35.67 2.23
CA PRO A 184 13.88 36.25 1.02
C PRO A 184 15.03 37.19 1.38
N LEU A 185 16.10 37.15 0.58
CA LEU A 185 17.19 38.11 0.74
C LEU A 185 16.62 39.52 0.55
N LEU A 186 16.67 40.33 1.61
CA LEU A 186 16.36 41.74 1.51
C LEU A 186 17.52 42.42 0.78
N SER A 187 17.24 42.99 -0.40
CA SER A 187 18.21 43.84 -1.07
C SER A 187 18.48 45.07 -0.21
N HIS A 188 19.74 45.49 -0.17
CA HIS A 188 20.07 46.78 0.41
C HIS A 188 19.69 47.91 -0.55
N ASP A 189 19.43 49.09 0.00
CA ASP A 189 19.25 50.29 -0.81
C ASP A 189 20.53 50.63 -1.57
N LEU A 190 20.36 51.09 -2.81
CA LEU A 190 21.48 51.51 -3.64
C LEU A 190 22.06 52.82 -3.08
N PRO A 191 23.41 52.93 -2.98
CA PRO A 191 24.04 54.17 -2.55
C PRO A 191 23.72 55.31 -3.52
N ALA A 192 23.27 56.45 -3.00
CA ALA A 192 22.93 57.64 -3.81
C ALA A 192 24.16 58.35 -4.40
N LEU A 193 25.34 58.12 -3.81
CA LEU A 193 26.61 58.74 -4.21
C LEU A 193 27.68 57.66 -4.40
N HIS A 194 28.59 57.93 -5.34
CA HIS A 194 29.79 57.11 -5.54
C HIS A 194 30.59 56.98 -4.23
N TRP A 195 31.14 55.78 -3.99
CA TRP A 195 31.97 55.46 -2.81
C TRP A 195 31.30 55.58 -1.43
N SER A 196 30.00 55.87 -1.35
CA SER A 196 29.29 56.02 -0.07
C SER A 196 29.02 54.69 0.67
N LYS A 197 29.11 53.55 -0.03
CA LYS A 197 29.05 52.21 0.53
C LYS A 197 30.07 51.32 -0.16
N MET A 198 30.99 50.73 0.61
CA MET A 198 32.00 49.79 0.12
C MET A 198 31.84 48.45 0.84
N GLY A 199 31.70 47.37 0.08
CA GLY A 199 31.77 46.01 0.60
C GLY A 199 33.21 45.53 0.55
N VAL A 200 33.78 45.18 1.69
CA VAL A 200 35.10 44.55 1.78
C VAL A 200 34.90 43.11 2.22
N VAL A 201 35.50 42.17 1.49
CA VAL A 201 35.53 40.76 1.85
C VAL A 201 36.98 40.37 2.03
N LEU A 202 37.29 39.71 3.15
CA LEU A 202 38.58 39.08 3.34
C LEU A 202 38.55 37.73 2.64
N PHE A 203 39.53 37.50 1.76
CA PHE A 203 39.78 36.20 1.17
C PHE A 203 41.18 35.77 1.54
N ILE A 204 41.33 34.53 2.00
CA ILE A 204 42.61 33.96 2.40
C ILE A 204 43.07 33.02 1.30
N TYR A 205 44.29 33.23 0.81
CA TYR A 205 44.94 32.36 -0.16
C TYR A 205 46.17 31.72 0.48
N GLU A 206 46.26 30.38 0.49
CA GLU A 206 47.41 29.64 1.04
C GLU A 206 47.80 30.03 2.49
N ASN A 207 46.81 30.20 3.39
CA ASN A 207 47.04 30.65 4.77
C ASN A 207 47.80 31.98 4.89
N LYS A 208 47.79 32.81 3.85
CA LYS A 208 48.31 34.18 3.87
C LYS A 208 47.16 35.13 3.56
N ASN A 209 47.04 36.16 4.40
CA ASN A 209 46.07 37.24 4.23
C ASN A 209 46.46 38.14 3.05
#